data_AF-A0A0S8E946-F1
#
_entry.id   AF-A0A0S8E946-F1
#
_cell.length_a   1.000
_cell.length_b   1.000
_cell.length_c   1.000
_cell.angle_alpha   90.00
_cell.angle_beta   90.00
_cell.angle_gamma   90.00
#
_symmetry.space_group_name_H-M   'P 1'
#
loop_
_entity.id
_entity.type
_entity.pdbx_description
1 polymer ?
#
loop_
_entity_poly.entity_id
_entity_poly.type
_entity_poly.pdbx_seq_one_letter_code
_entity_poly.pdbx_strand_id
1 'polypeptide(L)'
;VAVEAVHKDRIVALLNDESNEVGSVHLGIVHLWSLDEPMVSKREQMITQMAFMTPTELEAERDSLETWSALCLDRLDEMLAAVSYGARG
;
A
#
# COMPACT_ATOMS: atom_id res chain seq x y z
N VAL A 1 4.60 10.04 -5.51
CA VAL A 1 4.72 9.47 -6.88
C VAL A 1 3.83 10.24 -7.86
N ALA A 2 4.00 10.08 -9.17
CA ALA A 2 3.08 10.54 -10.21
C ALA A 2 2.53 9.32 -10.97
N VAL A 3 1.23 9.33 -11.25
CA VAL A 3 0.53 8.25 -11.96
C VAL A 3 -0.04 8.83 -13.25
N GLU A 4 0.42 8.31 -14.38
CA GLU A 4 0.08 8.77 -15.73
C GLU A 4 -0.76 7.73 -16.48
N ALA A 5 -1.59 6.98 -15.76
CA ALA A 5 -2.52 5.98 -16.28
C ALA A 5 -3.94 6.22 -15.74
N VAL A 6 -4.94 5.66 -16.42
CA VAL A 6 -6.28 5.52 -15.84
C VAL A 6 -6.16 4.68 -14.57
N HIS A 7 -6.73 5.18 -13.48
CA HIS A 7 -6.62 4.56 -12.18
C HIS A 7 -7.87 4.75 -11.32
N LYS A 8 -8.02 3.88 -10.32
CA LYS A 8 -9.00 3.99 -9.24
C LYS A 8 -8.25 4.05 -7.91
N ASP A 9 -8.63 5.01 -7.07
CA ASP A 9 -8.17 5.12 -5.69
C ASP A 9 -9.32 4.78 -4.74
N ARG A 10 -9.05 3.93 -3.75
CA ARG A 10 -10.02 3.50 -2.74
C ARG A 10 -9.35 3.46 -1.38
N ILE A 11 -10.02 4.03 -0.38
CA ILE A 11 -9.64 3.80 1.02
C ILE A 11 -10.10 2.39 1.39
N VAL A 12 -9.17 1.57 1.86
CA VAL A 12 -9.42 0.14 2.15
C VAL A 12 -9.27 -0.22 3.61
N ALA A 13 -8.53 0.58 4.37
CA ALA A 13 -8.34 0.37 5.80
C ALA A 13 -7.91 1.66 6.53
N LEU A 14 -8.07 1.63 7.85
CA LEU A 14 -7.39 2.53 8.77
C LEU A 14 -6.30 1.73 9.49
N LEU A 15 -5.11 2.30 9.62
CA LEU A 15 -3.97 1.69 10.30
C LEU A 15 -3.71 2.46 11.60
N ASN A 16 -3.96 1.80 12.73
CA ASN A 16 -3.57 2.28 14.05
C ASN A 16 -2.60 1.26 14.66
N ASP A 17 -1.33 1.64 14.83
CA ASP A 17 -0.27 0.77 15.35
C ASP A 17 0.31 1.37 16.62
N GLU A 18 -0.04 0.80 17.77
CA GLU A 18 0.40 1.28 19.08
C GLU A 18 1.70 0.56 19.55
N SER A 19 2.38 -0.17 18.67
CA SER A 19 3.56 -0.97 19.04
C SER A 19 4.81 -0.15 19.37
N ASN A 20 4.87 1.11 18.93
CA ASN A 20 6.03 1.99 19.11
C ASN A 20 5.61 3.46 19.32
N GLU A 21 6.55 4.30 19.77
CA GLU A 21 6.28 5.71 20.10
C GLU A 21 5.73 6.51 18.91
N VAL A 22 6.22 6.23 17.70
CA VAL A 22 5.77 6.93 16.49
C VAL A 22 4.37 6.48 16.11
N GLY A 23 4.14 5.18 16.02
CA GLY A 23 2.83 4.63 15.65
C GLY A 23 1.72 5.06 16.61
N SER A 24 2.02 5.12 17.92
CA SER A 24 1.04 5.49 18.96
C SER A 24 0.47 6.90 18.84
N VAL A 25 1.04 7.75 17.98
CA VAL A 25 0.57 9.12 17.74
C VAL A 25 0.12 9.36 16.29
N HIS A 26 0.12 8.34 15.44
CA HIS A 26 -0.28 8.45 14.04
C HIS A 26 -1.43 7.51 13.69
N LEU A 27 -2.43 8.04 12.99
CA LEU A 27 -3.47 7.24 12.35
C LEU A 27 -3.22 7.24 10.84
N GLY A 28 -2.93 6.07 10.29
CA GLY A 28 -2.75 5.86 8.85
C GLY A 28 -4.07 5.62 8.14
N ILE A 29 -4.19 6.13 6.91
CA ILE A 29 -5.26 5.78 5.96
C ILE A 29 -4.62 4.99 4.84
N VAL A 30 -5.08 3.76 4.61
CA VAL A 30 -4.53 2.89 3.58
C VAL A 30 -5.34 3.05 2.29
N HIS A 31 -4.66 3.47 1.23
CA HIS A 31 -5.21 3.61 -0.11
C HIS A 31 -4.76 2.46 -1.00
N LEU A 32 -5.71 1.84 -1.71
CA LEU A 32 -5.41 0.87 -2.78
C LEU A 32 -5.62 1.55 -4.13
N TRP A 33 -4.54 1.58 -4.91
CA TRP A 33 -4.55 2.12 -6.26
C TRP A 33 -4.58 0.98 -7.27
N SER A 34 -5.58 0.97 -8.15
CA SER A 34 -5.67 0.05 -9.28
C SER A 34 -5.42 0.84 -10.56
N LEU A 35 -4.37 0.50 -11.30
CA LEU A 35 -3.96 1.17 -12.54
C LEU A 35 -4.15 0.21 -13.71
N ASP A 36 -4.61 0.73 -14.85
CA ASP A 36 -4.72 -0.06 -16.08
C ASP A 36 -3.35 -0.32 -16.73
N GLU A 37 -2.37 0.57 -16.48
CA GLU A 37 -1.00 0.48 -17.00
C GLU A 37 0.02 0.89 -15.91
N PRO A 38 1.24 0.31 -15.89
CA PRO A 38 2.26 0.57 -14.88
C PRO A 38 3.02 1.90 -15.09
N MET A 39 2.30 2.97 -15.47
CA MET A 39 2.88 4.30 -15.74
C MET A 39 3.01 5.12 -14.45
N VAL A 40 3.99 4.75 -13.63
CA VAL A 40 4.27 5.43 -12.35
C VAL A 40 5.70 5.96 -12.32
N SER A 41 5.87 7.22 -11.93
CA SER A 41 7.17 7.86 -11.80
C SER A 41 7.39 8.46 -10.41
N LYS A 42 8.66 8.53 -9.99
CA LYS A 42 9.03 9.20 -8.74
C LYS A 42 8.97 10.71 -8.90
N ARG A 43 8.46 11.40 -7.88
CA ARG A 43 8.45 12.88 -7.80
C ARG A 43 9.51 13.44 -6.84
N GLU A 44 10.10 12.56 -6.03
CA GLU A 44 11.05 12.93 -4.99
C GLU A 44 12.40 12.28 -5.26
N GLN A 45 13.46 13.06 -5.05
CA GLN A 45 14.84 12.58 -5.30
C GLN A 45 15.25 11.48 -4.32
N MET A 46 14.68 11.45 -3.11
CA MET A 46 15.00 10.45 -2.09
C MET A 46 14.46 9.04 -2.42
N ILE A 47 13.50 8.92 -3.34
CA ILE A 47 13.06 7.61 -3.84
C ILE A 47 14.16 7.09 -4.78
N THR A 48 14.98 6.17 -4.26
CA THR A 48 16.13 5.61 -5.00
C THR A 48 15.69 4.58 -6.02
N GLN A 49 14.76 3.71 -5.64
CA GLN A 49 14.22 2.62 -6.47
C GLN A 49 12.70 2.57 -6.41
N MET A 50 12.09 2.14 -7.51
CA MET A 50 10.65 1.94 -7.65
C MET A 50 10.42 0.76 -8.59
N ALA A 51 9.63 -0.21 -8.15
CA ALA A 51 9.28 -1.38 -8.94
C ALA A 51 7.85 -1.82 -8.59
N PHE A 52 7.17 -2.43 -9.55
CA PHE A 52 6.02 -3.26 -9.27
C PHE A 52 6.50 -4.65 -8.91
N MET A 53 5.99 -5.19 -7.81
CA MET A 53 6.32 -6.51 -7.30
C MET A 53 5.01 -7.29 -7.10
N THR A 54 5.07 -8.60 -7.32
CA THR A 54 4.02 -9.53 -6.95
C THR A 54 3.94 -9.68 -5.42
N PRO A 55 2.81 -10.15 -4.87
CA PRO A 55 2.71 -10.41 -3.43
C PRO A 55 3.82 -11.34 -2.91
N THR A 56 4.15 -12.40 -3.65
CA THR A 56 5.22 -13.35 -3.29
C THR A 56 6.61 -12.69 -3.28
N GLU A 57 6.89 -11.79 -4.23
CA GLU A 57 8.15 -11.02 -4.21
C GLU A 57 8.21 -10.07 -3.01
N LEU A 58 7.10 -9.43 -2.64
CA LEU A 58 7.04 -8.56 -1.46
C LEU A 58 7.19 -9.36 -0.14
N GLU A 59 6.62 -10.56 -0.07
CA GLU A 59 6.80 -11.47 1.07
C GLU A 59 8.27 -11.86 1.27
N ALA A 60 9.01 -12.08 0.18
CA ALA A 60 10.44 -12.36 0.26
C ALA A 60 11.26 -11.18 0.82
N GLU A 61 10.78 -9.95 0.61
CA GLU A 61 11.38 -8.71 1.11
C GLU A 61 10.78 -8.24 2.44
N ARG A 62 9.89 -9.02 3.07
CA ARG A 62 9.12 -8.58 4.25
C ARG A 62 9.99 -8.05 5.39
N ASP A 63 11.15 -8.65 5.63
CA ASP A 63 12.06 -8.26 6.72
C ASP A 63 12.82 -6.95 6.43
N SER A 64 12.83 -6.48 5.17
CA SER A 64 13.40 -5.18 4.79
C SER A 64 12.38 -4.03 4.83
N LEU A 65 11.10 -4.36 5.02
CA LEU A 65 10.01 -3.39 5.12
C LEU A 65 9.98 -2.70 6.49
N GLU A 66 9.57 -1.44 6.50
CA GLU A 66 9.20 -0.74 7.73
C GLU A 66 7.91 -1.32 8.33
N THR A 67 7.67 -1.05 9.61
CA THR A 67 6.56 -1.66 10.38
C THR A 67 5.20 -1.55 9.68
N TRP A 68 4.84 -0.36 9.19
CA TRP A 68 3.52 -0.15 8.59
C TRP A 68 3.37 -0.81 7.21
N SER A 69 4.43 -0.86 6.40
CA SER A 69 4.39 -1.57 5.13
C SER A 69 4.32 -3.09 5.33
N ALA A 70 5.02 -3.63 6.34
CA ALA A 70 4.89 -5.03 6.73
C ALA A 70 3.47 -5.37 7.22
N LEU A 71 2.86 -4.51 8.05
CA LEU A 71 1.47 -4.69 8.52
C LEU A 71 0.46 -4.67 7.37
N CYS A 72 0.65 -3.78 6.38
CA CYS A 72 -0.17 -3.76 5.18
C CYS A 72 -0.01 -5.06 4.36
N LEU A 73 1.22 -5.58 4.22
CA LEU A 73 1.47 -6.83 3.52
C LEU A 73 0.78 -8.02 4.22
N ASP A 74 0.88 -8.09 5.56
CA ASP A 74 0.26 -9.15 6.38
C ASP A 74 -1.28 -9.19 6.29
N ARG A 75 -1.91 -8.14 5.76
CA ARG A 75 -3.37 -7.99 5.62
C ARG A 75 -3.79 -7.68 4.17
N LEU A 76 -2.89 -7.89 3.21
CA LEU A 76 -3.12 -7.52 1.81
C LEU A 76 -4.38 -8.19 1.25
N ASP A 77 -4.55 -9.49 1.48
CA ASP A 77 -5.71 -10.25 0.99
C ASP A 77 -7.04 -9.74 1.56
N GLU A 78 -7.07 -9.35 2.84
CA GLU A 78 -8.27 -8.79 3.48
C GLU A 78 -8.65 -7.44 2.83
N MET A 79 -7.66 -6.58 2.56
CA MET A 79 -7.87 -5.30 1.90
C MET A 79 -8.35 -5.47 0.44
N LEU A 80 -7.78 -6.43 -0.29
CA LEU A 80 -8.22 -6.76 -1.66
C LEU A 80 -9.64 -7.33 -1.69
N ALA A 81 -10.00 -8.16 -0.72
CA ALA A 81 -11.35 -8.69 -0.58
C ALA A 81 -12.37 -7.58 -0.25
N ALA A 82 -12.04 -6.66 0.67
CA ALA A 82 -12.91 -5.55 1.05
C ALA A 82 -13.31 -4.67 -0.15
N VAL A 83 -12.36 -4.42 -1.04
CA VAL A 83 -12.58 -3.66 -2.29
C VAL A 83 -13.57 -4.35 -3.22
N SER A 84 -13.50 -5.67 -3.28
CA SER A 84 -14.37 -6.50 -4.13
C SER A 84 -15.82 -6.57 -3.58
N TYR A 85 -16.00 -6.42 -2.28
CA TYR A 85 -17.32 -6.34 -1.65
C TYR A 85 -17.94 -4.94 -1.79
N GLY A 86 -17.18 -3.87 -1.60
CA GLY A 86 -17.66 -2.50 -1.75
C GLY A 86 -18.09 -2.12 -3.17
N ALA A 87 -17.61 -2.83 -4.20
CA ALA A 87 -17.99 -2.61 -5.60
C ALA A 87 -19.37 -3.17 -5.99
N ARG A 88 -20.08 -3.87 -5.08
CA ARG A 88 -21.44 -4.42 -5.31
C ARG A 88 -22.57 -3.57 -4.70
N GLY A 89 -22.25 -2.43 -4.09
CA GLY A 89 -23.21 -1.50 -3.49
C GLY A 89 -23.65 -0.40 -4.44
#